data_AF-A0A849DFQ1-F1
#
_entry.id   AF-A0A849DFQ1-F1
#
_cell.length_a   1.000
_cell.length_b   1.000
_cell.length_c   1.000
_cell.angle_alpha   90.00
_cell.angle_beta   90.00
_cell.angle_gamma   90.00
#
_symmetry.space_group_name_H-M   'P 1'
#
loop_
_entity.id
_entity.type
_entity.pdbx_description
1 polymer ?
#
loop_
_entity_poly.entity_id
_entity_poly.type
_entity_poly.pdbx_seq_one_letter_code
_entity_poly.pdbx_strand_id
1 'polypeptide(L)' 'AVRKQLDINCHSLIVPIEMPSNEHALYVQKGLMAQGYLVGAIRQPTVAKPIMRVILNLSVSVQKIRHALALISHNSVQ' A
#
# COMPACT_ATOMS: atom_id res chain seq x y z
N ALA A 1 -11.55 0.17 7.95
CA ALA A 1 -11.00 -0.94 7.12
C ALA A 1 -9.52 -1.14 7.41
N VAL A 2 -8.70 -0.09 7.26
CA VAL A 2 -7.23 -0.10 7.46
C VAL A 2 -6.81 -0.66 8.83
N ARG A 3 -7.28 -0.05 9.94
CA ARG A 3 -6.95 -0.52 11.30
C ARG A 3 -7.26 -1.99 11.54
N LYS A 4 -8.35 -2.52 10.97
CA LYS A 4 -8.70 -3.93 11.13
C LYS A 4 -7.76 -4.88 10.36
N GLN A 5 -7.12 -4.41 9.28
CA GLN A 5 -6.33 -5.24 8.39
C GLN A 5 -4.82 -5.13 8.65
N LEU A 6 -4.35 -3.94 9.02
CA LEU A 6 -2.93 -3.63 9.15
C LEU A 6 -2.55 -3.12 10.55
N ASP A 7 -3.51 -3.02 11.47
CA ASP A 7 -3.35 -2.36 12.78
C ASP A 7 -2.84 -0.90 12.73
N ILE A 8 -2.95 -0.27 11.56
CA ILE A 8 -2.58 1.13 11.35
C ILE A 8 -3.78 2.03 11.63
N ASN A 9 -3.61 2.96 12.58
CA ASN A 9 -4.60 3.99 12.87
C ASN A 9 -4.46 5.14 11.85
N CYS A 10 -5.22 5.05 10.76
CA CYS A 10 -5.14 5.97 9.63
C CYS A 10 -6.13 7.14 9.79
N HIS A 11 -5.59 8.34 10.01
CA HIS A 11 -6.38 9.58 10.16
C HIS A 11 -6.55 10.34 8.83
N SER A 12 -6.10 9.77 7.71
CA SER A 12 -6.20 10.38 6.38
C SER A 12 -6.66 9.35 5.35
N LEU A 13 -6.90 9.82 4.11
CA LEU A 13 -7.15 8.93 2.96
C LEU A 13 -5.86 8.32 2.40
N ILE A 14 -4.70 8.65 2.94
CA ILE A 14 -3.42 8.11 2.51
C ILE A 14 -2.93 7.13 3.56
N VAL A 15 -2.75 5.87 3.15
CA VAL A 15 -2.16 4.82 3.97
C VAL A 15 -0.72 4.60 3.51
N PRO A 16 0.28 5.07 4.28
CA PRO A 16 1.67 4.70 4.06
C PRO A 16 1.94 3.31 4.65
N ILE A 17 2.61 2.45 3.90
CA ILE A 17 3.02 1.11 4.32
C ILE A 17 4.52 1.01 4.06
N GLU A 18 5.34 0.82 5.10
CA GLU A 18 6.79 0.65 4.94
C GLU A 18 7.13 -0.57 4.09
N MET A 19 8.19 -0.44 3.28
CA MET A 19 8.72 -1.49 2.43
C MET A 19 10.17 -1.79 2.81
N PRO A 20 10.64 -3.03 2.64
CA PRO A 20 11.99 -3.42 3.03
C PRO A 20 13.07 -2.81 2.12
N SER A 21 12.78 -2.63 0.83
CA SER A 21 13.72 -2.06 -0.14
C SER A 21 13.01 -1.32 -1.30
N ASN A 22 13.79 -0.59 -2.10
CA ASN A 22 13.29 0.13 -3.27
C ASN A 22 12.83 -0.81 -4.38
N GLU A 23 13.59 -1.88 -4.59
CA GLU A 23 13.31 -2.95 -5.54
C GLU A 23 12.00 -3.64 -5.16
N HIS A 24 11.83 -3.91 -3.86
CA HIS A 24 10.62 -4.52 -3.33
C HIS A 24 9.40 -3.62 -3.50
N ALA A 25 9.51 -2.33 -3.18
CA ALA A 25 8.43 -1.37 -3.39
C ALA A 25 8.02 -1.30 -4.88
N LEU A 26 8.99 -1.32 -5.79
CA LEU A 26 8.74 -1.38 -7.24
C LEU A 26 8.07 -2.68 -7.68
N TYR A 27 8.50 -3.83 -7.15
CA TYR A 27 7.89 -5.13 -7.43
C TYR A 27 6.42 -5.15 -7.02
N VAL A 28 6.13 -4.76 -5.79
CA VAL A 28 4.77 -4.69 -5.24
C VAL A 28 3.90 -3.70 -6.04
N GLN A 29 4.44 -2.53 -6.38
CA GLN A 29 3.74 -1.56 -7.22
C GLN A 29 3.31 -2.16 -8.57
N LYS A 30 4.24 -2.81 -9.28
CA LYS A 30 3.94 -3.43 -10.58
C LYS A 30 2.87 -4.51 -10.47
N GLY A 31 2.96 -5.37 -9.45
CA GLY A 31 1.97 -6.43 -9.20
C GLY A 31 0.56 -5.87 -8.96
N LEU A 32 0.44 -4.80 -8.17
CA LEU A 32 -0.84 -4.16 -7.87
C LEU A 32 -1.41 -3.39 -9.07
N MET A 33 -0.56 -2.70 -9.83
CA MET A 33 -0.98 -2.02 -11.07
C MET A 33 -1.48 -3.01 -12.12
N ALA A 34 -0.84 -4.17 -12.26
CA ALA A 34 -1.31 -5.24 -13.16
C ALA A 34 -2.69 -5.78 -12.78
N GLN A 35 -3.08 -5.66 -11.51
CA GLN A 35 -4.40 -6.04 -11.00
C GLN A 35 -5.42 -4.90 -11.00
N GLY A 36 -5.07 -3.74 -11.58
CA GLY A 36 -5.95 -2.58 -11.72
C GLY A 36 -5.99 -1.65 -10.51
N TYR A 37 -5.05 -1.78 -9.56
CA TYR A 37 -4.94 -0.86 -8.42
C TYR A 37 -3.95 0.26 -8.71
N LEU A 38 -4.37 1.52 -8.49
CA LEU A 38 -3.48 2.66 -8.54
C LEU A 38 -2.80 2.85 -7.18
N VAL A 39 -1.50 2.58 -7.12
CA VAL A 39 -0.67 2.72 -5.92
C VAL A 39 0.64 3.44 -6.26
N GLY A 40 1.17 4.21 -5.30
CA GLY A 40 2.47 4.86 -5.43
C GLY A 40 3.55 4.11 -4.67
N ALA A 41 4.71 3.88 -5.28
CA ALA A 41 5.93 3.52 -4.56
C ALA A 41 6.78 4.78 -4.36
N ILE A 42 6.90 5.27 -3.12
CA ILE A 42 7.77 6.40 -2.78
C ILE A 42 9.06 5.83 -2.19
N ARG A 43 10.19 6.28 -2.71
CA ARG A 43 11.53 5.75 -2.41
C ARG A 43 12.54 6.88 -2.21
N GLN A 44 13.77 6.56 -1.85
CA GLN A 44 14.85 7.54 -1.76
C GLN A 44 15.05 8.30 -3.10
N PRO A 45 15.52 9.57 -3.04
CA PRO A 45 15.89 10.33 -1.84
C PRO A 45 14.70 10.99 -1.11
N THR A 46 13.48 10.86 -1.63
CA THR A 46 12.28 11.55 -1.12
C THR A 46 11.90 11.14 0.30
N VAL A 47 12.15 9.89 0.67
CA VAL A 47 11.87 9.33 1.99
C VAL A 47 13.06 8.48 2.46
N ALA A 48 13.29 8.43 3.78
CA ALA A 48 14.41 7.67 4.36
C ALA A 48 14.27 6.15 4.19
N LYS A 49 13.04 5.63 4.31
CA LYS A 49 12.67 4.25 4.02
C LYS A 49 11.62 4.23 2.92
N PRO A 50 11.68 3.30 1.96
CA PRO A 50 10.66 3.20 0.92
C PRO A 50 9.30 2.86 1.53
N ILE A 51 8.25 3.41 0.94
CA ILE A 51 6.87 3.20 1.36
C ILE A 51 5.98 2.96 0.15
N MET A 52 4.98 2.09 0.32
CA MET A 52 3.81 2.05 -0.55
C MET A 52 2.77 3.03 -0.04
N ARG A 53 2.33 3.92 -0.93
CA ARG A 53 1.26 4.89 -0.71
C ARG A 53 -0.03 4.37 -1.34
N VAL A 54 -0.96 3.91 -0.51
CA VAL A 54 -2.32 3.58 -0.94
C VAL A 54 -3.22 4.79 -0.73
N ILE A 55 -3.88 5.24 -1.79
CA ILE A 55 -4.86 6.32 -1.73
C ILE A 55 -6.25 5.69 -1.65
N LEU A 56 -6.92 5.87 -0.51
CA LEU A 56 -8.29 5.44 -0.30
C LEU A 56 -9.23 6.40 -1.03
N ASN A 57 -10.15 5.81 -1.81
CA ASN A 57 -11.20 6.55 -2.48
C ASN A 57 -12.54 6.17 -1.84
N LEU A 58 -13.32 7.17 -1.42
CA LEU A 58 -14.64 6.96 -0.79
C LEU A 58 -15.65 6.30 -1.71
N SER A 59 -15.49 6.43 -3.03
CA SER A 59 -16.32 5.79 -4.04
C SER A 59 -15.97 4.31 -4.27
N VAL A 60 -14.90 3.79 -3.65
CA VAL A 60 -14.49 2.38 -3.77
C VAL A 60 -15.05 1.58 -2.60
N SER A 61 -15.62 0.41 -2.90
CA SER A 61 -16.19 -0.46 -1.85
C SER A 61 -15.14 -0.90 -0.84
N VAL A 62 -15.56 -1.04 0.41
CA VAL A 62 -14.70 -1.49 1.51
C VAL A 62 -14.10 -2.88 1.23
N GLN A 63 -14.78 -3.75 0.48
CA GLN A 63 -14.26 -5.06 0.10
C GLN A 63 -13.05 -4.94 -0.83
N LYS A 64 -13.11 -4.09 -1.86
CA LYS A 64 -11.97 -3.84 -2.76
C LYS A 64 -10.79 -3.24 -2.00
N ILE A 65 -11.05 -2.32 -1.07
CA ILE A 65 -10.01 -1.75 -0.20
C ILE A 65 -9.35 -2.87 0.63
N ARG A 66 -10.13 -3.73 1.29
CA ARG A 66 -9.58 -4.83 2.09
C ARG A 66 -8.75 -5.81 1.26
N HIS A 67 -9.20 -6.13 0.04
CA HIS A 67 -8.48 -7.01 -0.86
C HIS A 67 -7.11 -6.44 -1.25
N ALA A 68 -7.05 -5.16 -1.64
CA ALA A 68 -5.78 -4.49 -1.93
C ALA A 68 -4.83 -4.47 -0.72
N LEU A 69 -5.36 -4.15 0.48
CA LEU A 69 -4.55 -4.13 1.72
C LEU A 69 -4.03 -5.54 2.07
N ALA A 70 -4.82 -6.59 1.86
CA ALA A 70 -4.40 -7.97 2.10
C ALA A 70 -3.25 -8.37 1.16
N LEU A 71 -3.38 -8.06 -0.14
CA LEU A 71 -2.32 -8.31 -1.13
C LEU A 71 -1.02 -7.61 -0.76
N ILE A 72 -1.09 -6.34 -0.34
CA ILE A 72 0.10 -5.62 0.12
C ILE A 72 0.69 -6.31 1.34
N SER A 73 -0.11 -6.65 2.34
CA SER A 73 0.39 -7.28 3.58
C SER A 73 1.12 -8.61 3.30
N HIS A 74 0.58 -9.47 2.43
CA HIS A 74 1.22 -10.74 2.07
C HIS A 74 2.56 -10.57 1.38
N ASN A 75 2.73 -9.47 0.63
CA ASN A 75 3.98 -9.15 -0.02
C ASN A 75 4.93 -8.33 0.88
N SER A 76 4.49 -7.80 2.02
CA SER A 76 5.32 -6.94 2.89
C SER A 76 6.00 -7.69 4.03
N VAL A 77 5.59 -8.94 4.32
CA VAL A 77 6.04 -9.75 5.47
C VAL A 77 6.96 -10.91 5.04
N GLN A 78 7.96 -10.63 4.20
CA GLN A 78 9.08 -11.56 3.97
C GLN A 78 10.40 -10.84 4.21
#